data_AF-A0A9Y4TNW1-F1
#
_entry.id   AF-A0A9Y4TNW1-F1
#
_cell.length_a   1.000
_cell.length_b   1.000
_cell.length_c   1.000
_cell.angle_alpha   90.00
_cell.angle_beta   90.00
_cell.angle_gamma   90.00
#
_symmetry.space_group_name_H-M   'P 1'
#
loop_
_entity.id
_entity.type
_entity.pdbx_description
1 polymer ?
#
loop_
_entity_poly.entity_id
_entity_poly.type
_entity_poly.pdbx_seq_one_letter_code
_entity_poly.pdbx_strand_id
1 'polypeptide(L)'
;MRQSSDTTDLLGVFSTDTGTCSRSVKCWIIKRPSCPVKKKTTTTTTHEAPAMDNNVSIDTDNDVLKDKMRSYSVLNTLYHESRQQMDLLNKQICVKDNIIADLKARLGRHERIYMTVGEKDSMVIGPSNSLVDSLLKEICKLKQKRSDTEFKAARQAEEIQRLNLQLREKELELESIRCQPDHEKDREIHRLRSALEERERSEATRTVLCTSLAEEADQLRGQLGATVKVCQDLLARLEKEKMGGGEGGEVEEVVHQQKAKETSEPSDKSAVNAQIRQLQEENQQLKQRVAYVQGLNSQWQKYDSSREEYIRGLCQRLKESTGQGLLPVMGSVSSGLLHQEISRLNGLLQDKMSECARLRRDVEEMRRQDQERIQTLEQQVLIYADDFKSERADRERAQGQIEDLKEQMSQLKQQLHKQGASRDSRDVVPMCRVRIGHRITSRRNKDTSEPLLRTPAERQQQQQQQQQQPAAAAAAPSSVWREIPGLSELQCPQCLARFNDTDAAEYLNHCEECAQL
;
A
#
# COMPACT_ATOMS: atom_id res chain seq x y z
N MET A 1 -28.69 30.25 37.02
CA MET A 1 -29.84 29.49 36.47
C MET A 1 -29.38 28.08 36.16
N ARG A 2 -30.23 27.11 36.53
CA ARG A 2 -30.07 25.63 36.53
C ARG A 2 -29.49 25.05 37.82
N GLN A 3 -30.36 24.24 38.40
CA GLN A 3 -30.46 23.74 39.76
C GLN A 3 -29.96 22.30 39.83
N SER A 4 -29.55 21.95 41.05
CA SER A 4 -29.51 20.64 41.67
C SER A 4 -30.72 19.74 41.37
N SER A 5 -30.52 18.42 41.41
CA SER A 5 -31.13 17.53 42.43
C SER A 5 -30.58 16.11 42.30
N ASP A 6 -30.16 15.59 43.44
CA ASP A 6 -29.87 14.18 43.73
C ASP A 6 -31.10 13.28 43.58
N THR A 7 -30.88 11.98 43.34
CA THR A 7 -31.36 10.90 44.23
C THR A 7 -30.81 9.53 43.83
N THR A 8 -30.50 8.78 44.88
CA THR A 8 -30.03 7.40 45.04
C THR A 8 -30.98 6.32 44.50
N ASP A 9 -30.44 5.16 44.05
CA ASP A 9 -30.59 3.88 44.77
C ASP A 9 -29.80 2.68 44.17
N LEU A 10 -29.11 1.99 45.09
CA LEU A 10 -29.00 0.54 45.32
C LEU A 10 -28.69 -0.46 44.18
N LEU A 11 -27.54 -1.14 44.36
CA LEU A 11 -27.27 -2.60 44.43
C LEU A 11 -25.77 -2.76 44.11
N GLY A 12 -24.86 -3.10 45.01
CA GLY A 12 -24.79 -4.32 45.81
C GLY A 12 -23.73 -5.25 45.17
N VAL A 13 -22.64 -5.56 45.89
CA VAL A 13 -21.85 -6.83 45.87
C VAL A 13 -20.48 -6.65 46.57
N PHE A 14 -20.32 -7.41 47.68
CA PHE A 14 -19.14 -8.06 48.29
C PHE A 14 -17.82 -7.27 48.49
N SER A 15 -17.39 -7.00 49.73
CA SER A 15 -16.78 -7.90 50.75
C SER A 15 -15.25 -7.95 50.67
N THR A 16 -14.56 -7.37 51.66
CA THR A 16 -13.70 -8.12 52.62
C THR A 16 -13.05 -7.15 53.63
N ASP A 17 -13.22 -7.50 54.90
CA ASP A 17 -12.68 -6.87 56.10
C ASP A 17 -11.15 -6.96 56.19
N THR A 18 -10.52 -5.93 56.78
CA THR A 18 -9.54 -6.11 57.86
C THR A 18 -9.54 -4.89 58.78
N GLY A 19 -10.19 -5.01 59.93
CA GLY A 19 -10.17 -4.00 61.00
C GLY A 19 -9.64 -4.60 62.30
N THR A 20 -8.47 -4.16 62.74
CA THR A 20 -7.97 -4.34 64.11
C THR A 20 -8.48 -3.20 65.00
N CYS A 21 -9.19 -3.51 66.08
CA CYS A 21 -9.32 -2.57 67.21
C CYS A 21 -9.57 -3.30 68.55
N SER A 22 -8.71 -3.00 69.52
CA SER A 22 -8.66 -3.49 70.88
C SER A 22 -9.89 -3.08 71.71
N ARG A 23 -10.42 -4.00 72.54
CA ARG A 23 -11.40 -3.69 73.59
C ARG A 23 -10.81 -3.91 74.98
N SER A 24 -10.87 -2.84 75.78
CA SER A 24 -10.62 -2.81 77.22
C SER A 24 -11.79 -3.45 77.98
N VAL A 25 -11.48 -4.35 78.92
CA VAL A 25 -12.45 -4.99 79.83
C VAL A 25 -12.48 -4.22 81.15
N LYS A 26 -13.67 -3.82 81.62
CA LYS A 26 -13.89 -3.36 83.00
C LYS A 26 -14.81 -4.36 83.72
N CYS A 27 -14.32 -4.89 84.83
CA CYS A 27 -14.99 -5.83 85.71
C CYS A 27 -15.81 -5.07 86.78
N TRP A 28 -17.01 -5.54 87.11
CA TRP A 28 -17.73 -5.13 88.31
C TRP A 28 -18.06 -6.38 89.15
N ILE A 29 -17.61 -6.35 90.40
CA ILE A 29 -17.85 -7.36 91.44
C ILE A 29 -19.08 -6.91 92.23
N ILE A 30 -20.08 -7.79 92.41
CA ILE A 30 -21.20 -7.55 93.33
C ILE A 30 -21.21 -8.63 94.43
N LYS A 31 -21.13 -8.16 95.69
CA LYS A 31 -21.14 -8.90 96.96
C LYS A 31 -22.59 -9.27 97.34
N ARG A 32 -22.85 -10.51 97.74
CA ARG A 32 -24.14 -10.95 98.32
C ARG A 32 -24.21 -10.64 99.84
N PRO A 33 -25.37 -10.23 100.40
CA PRO A 33 -25.61 -10.30 101.84
C PRO A 33 -26.44 -11.52 102.25
N SER A 34 -26.18 -11.98 103.48
CA SER A 34 -26.74 -13.15 104.17
C SER A 34 -28.05 -12.80 104.91
N CYS A 35 -29.04 -13.69 104.88
CA CYS A 35 -30.26 -13.61 105.70
C CYS A 35 -30.04 -14.11 107.14
N PRO A 36 -30.81 -13.62 108.13
CA PRO A 36 -31.03 -14.35 109.37
C PRO A 36 -32.49 -14.85 109.52
N VAL A 37 -32.62 -16.00 110.16
CA VAL A 37 -33.86 -16.73 110.49
C VAL A 37 -34.28 -16.46 111.93
N LYS A 38 -35.55 -16.10 112.20
CA LYS A 38 -36.25 -16.24 113.52
C LYS A 38 -37.76 -16.44 113.26
N LYS A 39 -38.34 -17.63 113.48
CA LYS A 39 -38.98 -18.22 114.68
C LYS A 39 -40.22 -17.47 115.23
N LYS A 40 -41.35 -18.21 115.21
CA LYS A 40 -42.70 -17.94 115.74
C LYS A 40 -42.74 -17.65 117.25
N THR A 41 -43.71 -16.83 117.67
CA THR A 41 -44.45 -16.99 118.94
C THR A 41 -45.83 -16.32 118.87
N THR A 42 -46.86 -17.08 119.22
CA THR A 42 -48.25 -16.71 119.51
C THR A 42 -48.40 -16.21 120.95
N THR A 43 -49.25 -15.20 121.19
CA THR A 43 -49.84 -14.93 122.52
C THR A 43 -51.23 -14.28 122.40
N THR A 44 -52.16 -14.93 123.10
CA THR A 44 -53.55 -14.59 123.49
C THR A 44 -53.62 -13.33 124.37
N THR A 45 -54.78 -12.61 124.44
CA THR A 45 -55.42 -12.05 125.67
C THR A 45 -56.68 -11.18 125.37
N THR A 46 -57.82 -11.71 125.83
CA THR A 46 -59.09 -11.16 126.41
C THR A 46 -59.77 -9.84 125.99
N HIS A 47 -61.09 -10.00 125.78
CA HIS A 47 -62.27 -9.20 126.22
C HIS A 47 -62.31 -7.67 126.09
N GLU A 48 -63.31 -7.16 125.37
CA GLU A 48 -64.55 -6.58 125.94
C GLU A 48 -65.59 -6.32 124.81
N ALA A 49 -66.87 -6.59 125.11
CA ALA A 49 -68.03 -6.20 124.30
C ALA A 49 -68.63 -4.93 124.95
N PRO A 50 -69.42 -4.07 124.26
CA PRO A 50 -70.77 -4.50 123.88
C PRO A 50 -71.39 -3.89 122.61
N ALA A 51 -72.40 -4.63 122.16
CA ALA A 51 -73.72 -4.18 121.70
C ALA A 51 -73.90 -3.43 120.37
N MET A 52 -74.55 -4.18 119.47
CA MET A 52 -75.74 -3.82 118.70
C MET A 52 -75.58 -2.73 117.62
N ASP A 53 -75.56 -3.14 116.35
CA ASP A 53 -76.77 -3.07 115.52
C ASP A 53 -76.58 -3.66 114.10
N ASN A 54 -77.42 -4.66 113.81
CA ASN A 54 -78.21 -4.81 112.58
C ASN A 54 -77.50 -5.02 111.23
N ASN A 55 -77.30 -6.31 110.91
CA ASN A 55 -77.69 -6.99 109.66
C ASN A 55 -77.25 -6.46 108.27
N VAL A 56 -76.40 -5.42 108.20
CA VAL A 56 -75.82 -4.89 106.93
C VAL A 56 -74.29 -5.13 106.85
N SER A 57 -73.62 -5.46 107.97
CA SER A 57 -72.17 -5.68 108.04
C SER A 57 -71.69 -6.96 107.34
N ILE A 58 -72.56 -7.99 107.26
CA ILE A 58 -72.14 -9.32 106.80
C ILE A 58 -71.81 -9.31 105.30
N ASP A 59 -72.53 -8.55 104.46
CA ASP A 59 -72.25 -8.50 103.02
C ASP A 59 -70.96 -7.72 102.70
N THR A 60 -70.70 -6.62 103.42
CA THR A 60 -69.45 -5.85 103.28
C THR A 60 -68.22 -6.64 103.73
N ASP A 61 -68.32 -7.41 104.81
CA ASP A 61 -67.22 -8.26 105.30
C ASP A 61 -66.98 -9.45 104.36
N ASN A 62 -68.03 -9.95 103.71
CA ASN A 62 -67.95 -11.03 102.72
C ASN A 62 -67.25 -10.56 101.43
N ASP A 63 -67.50 -9.33 100.98
CA ASP A 63 -66.82 -8.76 99.81
C ASP A 63 -65.34 -8.43 100.09
N VAL A 64 -65.00 -7.92 101.28
CA VAL A 64 -63.59 -7.73 101.69
C VAL A 64 -62.84 -9.08 101.75
N LEU A 65 -63.51 -10.16 102.18
CA LEU A 65 -62.92 -11.49 102.20
C LEU A 65 -62.69 -12.04 100.78
N LYS A 66 -63.64 -11.82 99.86
CA LYS A 66 -63.50 -12.18 98.43
C LYS A 66 -62.36 -11.42 97.77
N ASP A 67 -62.18 -10.14 98.07
CA ASP A 67 -61.06 -9.35 97.53
C ASP A 67 -59.71 -9.79 98.08
N LYS A 68 -59.64 -10.15 99.37
CA LYS A 68 -58.44 -10.78 99.94
C LYS A 68 -58.15 -12.12 99.27
N MET A 69 -59.16 -12.96 99.04
CA MET A 69 -59.00 -14.23 98.31
C MET A 69 -58.51 -14.01 96.87
N ARG A 70 -59.02 -12.99 96.17
CA ARG A 70 -58.52 -12.60 94.84
C ARG A 70 -57.07 -12.13 94.90
N SER A 71 -56.71 -11.32 95.90
CA SER A 71 -55.32 -10.86 96.09
C SER A 71 -54.36 -12.01 96.39
N TYR A 72 -54.74 -12.95 97.27
CA TYR A 72 -53.94 -14.16 97.52
C TYR A 72 -53.82 -15.03 96.27
N SER A 73 -54.88 -15.15 95.47
CA SER A 73 -54.85 -15.87 94.20
C SER A 73 -53.85 -15.21 93.22
N VAL A 74 -53.90 -13.88 93.06
CA VAL A 74 -52.96 -13.13 92.22
C VAL A 74 -51.51 -13.29 92.70
N LEU A 75 -51.26 -13.15 94.01
CA LEU A 75 -49.92 -13.32 94.57
C LEU A 75 -49.39 -14.75 94.37
N ASN A 76 -50.25 -15.75 94.51
CA ASN A 76 -49.87 -17.14 94.29
C ASN A 76 -49.50 -17.41 92.82
N THR A 77 -50.26 -16.84 91.88
CA THR A 77 -49.93 -16.88 90.45
C THR A 77 -48.57 -16.25 90.18
N LEU A 78 -48.32 -15.03 90.67
CA LEU A 78 -47.04 -14.33 90.50
C LEU A 78 -45.86 -15.09 91.14
N TYR A 79 -46.09 -15.74 92.28
CA TYR A 79 -45.07 -16.57 92.93
C TYR A 79 -44.70 -17.80 92.07
N HIS A 80 -45.70 -18.50 91.53
CA HIS A 80 -45.46 -19.64 90.66
C HIS A 80 -44.85 -19.24 89.32
N GLU A 81 -45.25 -18.10 88.73
CA GLU A 81 -44.63 -17.53 87.54
C GLU A 81 -43.16 -17.17 87.77
N SER A 82 -42.86 -16.50 88.88
CA SER A 82 -41.48 -16.17 89.27
C SER A 82 -40.63 -17.42 89.47
N ARG A 83 -41.21 -18.47 90.05
CA ARG A 83 -40.54 -19.76 90.22
C ARG A 83 -40.28 -20.45 88.87
N GLN A 84 -41.24 -20.44 87.94
CA GLN A 84 -41.04 -20.96 86.59
C GLN A 84 -39.97 -20.18 85.82
N GLN A 85 -39.94 -18.85 85.93
CA GLN A 85 -38.89 -18.03 85.32
C GLN A 85 -37.51 -18.35 85.89
N MET A 86 -37.41 -18.59 87.20
CA MET A 86 -36.17 -19.01 87.84
C MET A 86 -35.68 -20.37 87.32
N ASP A 87 -36.58 -21.34 87.17
CA ASP A 87 -36.26 -22.65 86.62
C ASP A 87 -35.81 -22.57 85.15
N LEU A 88 -36.41 -21.69 84.35
CA LEU A 88 -36.01 -21.45 82.97
C LEU A 88 -34.61 -20.86 82.86
N LEU A 89 -34.31 -19.83 83.66
CA LEU A 89 -32.98 -19.21 83.70
C LEU A 89 -31.90 -20.21 84.17
N ASN A 90 -32.22 -21.04 85.15
CA ASN A 90 -31.28 -22.04 85.65
C ASN A 90 -30.93 -23.07 84.56
N LYS A 91 -31.92 -23.52 83.77
CA LYS A 91 -31.67 -24.40 82.61
C LYS A 91 -30.77 -23.72 81.56
N GLN A 92 -30.96 -22.43 81.29
CA GLN A 92 -30.09 -21.69 80.36
C GLN A 92 -28.65 -21.60 80.84
N ILE A 93 -28.43 -21.42 82.15
CA ILE A 93 -27.08 -21.40 82.74
C ILE A 93 -26.40 -22.76 82.52
N CYS A 94 -27.08 -23.87 82.80
CA CYS A 94 -26.51 -25.21 82.58
C CYS A 94 -26.10 -25.45 81.12
N VAL A 95 -26.91 -25.01 80.15
CA VAL A 95 -26.56 -25.13 78.72
C VAL A 95 -25.30 -24.32 78.39
N LYS A 96 -25.19 -23.10 78.91
CA LYS A 96 -24.00 -22.26 78.69
C LYS A 96 -22.74 -22.86 79.31
N ASP A 97 -22.84 -23.43 80.51
CA ASP A 97 -21.70 -24.08 81.17
C ASP A 97 -21.19 -25.31 80.39
N ASN A 98 -22.11 -26.10 79.81
CA ASN A 98 -21.76 -27.24 78.97
C ASN A 98 -21.00 -26.79 77.69
N ILE A 99 -21.41 -25.71 77.04
CA ILE A 99 -20.72 -25.16 75.87
C ILE A 99 -19.31 -24.69 76.24
N ILE A 100 -19.17 -24.01 77.39
CA ILE A 100 -17.87 -23.54 77.88
C ILE A 100 -16.94 -24.74 78.14
N ALA A 101 -17.45 -25.84 78.69
CA ALA A 101 -16.68 -27.05 78.92
C ALA A 101 -16.18 -27.70 77.61
N ASP A 102 -17.01 -27.79 76.57
CA ASP A 102 -16.61 -28.33 75.26
C ASP A 102 -15.52 -27.47 74.59
N LEU A 103 -15.69 -26.15 74.59
CA LEU A 103 -14.70 -25.23 74.01
C LEU A 103 -13.35 -25.34 74.71
N LYS A 104 -13.33 -25.45 76.05
CA LYS A 104 -12.11 -25.72 76.82
C LYS A 104 -11.45 -27.05 76.43
N ALA A 105 -12.24 -28.11 76.23
CA ALA A 105 -11.72 -29.41 75.81
C ALA A 105 -11.13 -29.37 74.38
N ARG A 106 -11.72 -28.60 73.47
CA ARG A 106 -11.21 -28.41 72.09
C ARG A 106 -9.88 -27.65 72.09
N LEU A 107 -9.76 -26.58 72.87
CA LEU A 107 -8.51 -25.84 73.02
C LEU A 107 -7.40 -26.73 73.60
N GLY A 108 -7.70 -27.47 74.66
CA GLY A 108 -6.74 -28.41 75.27
C GLY A 108 -6.31 -29.57 74.36
N ARG A 109 -6.97 -29.83 73.23
CA ARG A 109 -6.47 -30.77 72.19
C ARG A 109 -5.46 -30.12 71.26
N HIS A 110 -5.68 -28.86 70.87
CA HIS A 110 -4.74 -28.11 70.03
C HIS A 110 -3.46 -27.79 70.81
N GLU A 111 -3.59 -27.43 72.08
CA GLU A 111 -2.46 -27.24 72.99
C GLU A 111 -1.73 -28.55 73.30
N ARG A 112 -2.39 -29.71 73.25
CA ARG A 112 -1.68 -31.00 73.37
C ARG A 112 -0.85 -31.38 72.14
N ILE A 113 -1.25 -30.90 70.96
CA ILE A 113 -0.44 -31.00 69.74
C ILE A 113 0.73 -30.00 69.78
N TYR A 114 0.58 -28.90 70.52
CA TYR A 114 1.61 -27.92 70.84
C TYR A 114 1.97 -27.94 72.34
N MET A 115 2.36 -29.09 72.90
CA MET A 115 2.90 -29.07 74.26
C MET A 115 4.35 -28.58 74.23
N THR A 116 4.54 -27.36 74.71
CA THR A 116 5.77 -26.89 75.33
C THR A 116 6.01 -27.71 76.60
N VAL A 117 6.96 -28.65 76.53
CA VAL A 117 7.73 -29.02 77.73
C VAL A 117 8.67 -27.85 78.03
N GLY A 118 8.93 -27.61 79.30
CA GLY A 118 9.64 -26.45 79.84
C GLY A 118 10.93 -26.06 79.12
N GLU A 119 11.30 -24.79 79.32
CA GLU A 119 12.47 -24.10 78.80
C GLU A 119 13.58 -24.99 78.19
N LYS A 120 13.68 -24.91 76.86
CA LYS A 120 14.62 -25.53 75.91
C LYS A 120 14.11 -26.80 75.24
N ASP A 121 13.77 -26.59 73.97
CA ASP A 121 13.54 -27.56 72.89
C ASP A 121 12.14 -28.17 72.82
N SER A 122 11.25 -27.41 72.17
CA SER A 122 10.03 -27.91 71.54
C SER A 122 10.42 -28.91 70.44
N MET A 123 10.43 -30.20 70.77
CA MET A 123 10.61 -31.24 69.76
C MET A 123 9.29 -31.41 69.01
N VAL A 124 9.21 -30.75 67.86
CA VAL A 124 8.11 -30.87 66.90
C VAL A 124 8.03 -32.34 66.44
N ILE A 125 7.02 -33.08 66.91
CA ILE A 125 6.62 -34.34 66.28
C ILE A 125 5.88 -33.97 64.99
N GLY A 126 6.66 -33.66 63.96
CA GLY A 126 6.22 -33.34 62.60
C GLY A 126 7.10 -34.07 61.58
N PRO A 127 6.79 -33.97 60.27
CA PRO A 127 7.65 -34.55 59.24
C PRO A 127 9.11 -34.11 59.42
N SER A 128 10.06 -35.01 59.11
CA SER A 128 11.49 -34.79 59.37
C SER A 128 11.95 -33.38 58.96
N ASN A 129 12.62 -32.65 59.86
CA ASN A 129 13.07 -31.27 59.62
C ASN A 129 13.88 -31.14 58.30
N SER A 130 14.68 -32.15 57.93
CA SER A 130 15.40 -32.18 56.65
C SER A 130 14.51 -32.12 55.40
N LEU A 131 13.32 -32.75 55.44
CA LEU A 131 12.37 -32.71 54.32
C LEU A 131 11.72 -31.33 54.23
N VAL A 132 11.34 -30.77 55.38
CA VAL A 132 10.77 -29.41 55.47
C VAL A 132 11.78 -28.39 54.93
N ASP A 133 13.05 -28.47 55.34
CA ASP A 133 14.12 -27.59 54.87
C ASP A 133 14.40 -27.74 53.37
N SER A 134 14.37 -28.97 52.84
CA SER A 134 14.53 -29.22 51.40
C SER A 134 13.37 -28.64 50.58
N LEU A 135 12.13 -28.80 51.06
CA LEU A 135 10.94 -28.23 50.41
C LEU A 135 10.95 -26.70 50.48
N LEU A 136 11.37 -26.11 51.60
CA LEU A 136 11.54 -24.66 51.72
C LEU A 136 12.57 -24.14 50.71
N LYS A 137 13.71 -24.82 50.54
CA LYS A 137 14.73 -24.47 49.52
C LYS A 137 14.17 -24.56 48.09
N GLU A 138 13.43 -25.61 47.76
CA GLU A 138 12.80 -25.74 46.43
C GLU A 138 11.71 -24.68 46.20
N ILE A 139 10.89 -24.37 47.21
CA ILE A 139 9.92 -23.26 47.14
C ILE A 139 10.64 -21.93 46.92
N CYS A 140 11.76 -21.68 47.59
CA CYS A 140 12.58 -20.49 47.36
C CYS A 140 13.14 -20.45 45.93
N LYS A 141 13.66 -21.56 45.40
CA LYS A 141 14.14 -21.64 44.02
C LYS A 141 13.03 -21.39 43.01
N LEU A 142 11.85 -21.98 43.22
CA LEU A 142 10.69 -21.79 42.34
C LEU A 142 10.18 -20.35 42.39
N LYS A 143 10.15 -19.72 43.57
CA LYS A 143 9.82 -18.30 43.73
C LYS A 143 10.82 -17.42 42.98
N GLN A 144 12.12 -17.71 43.07
CA GLN A 144 13.14 -16.96 42.33
C GLN A 144 12.94 -17.12 40.81
N LYS A 145 12.79 -18.36 40.31
CA LYS A 145 12.55 -18.61 38.88
C LYS A 145 11.30 -17.89 38.39
N ARG A 146 10.22 -17.91 39.16
CA ARG A 146 8.98 -17.18 38.85
C ARG A 146 9.25 -15.67 38.76
N SER A 147 9.96 -15.10 39.73
CA SER A 147 10.32 -13.67 39.72
C SER A 147 11.20 -13.30 38.52
N ASP A 148 12.18 -14.14 38.17
CA ASP A 148 13.04 -13.92 37.00
C ASP A 148 12.24 -13.96 35.69
N THR A 149 11.26 -14.87 35.57
CA THR A 149 10.36 -14.93 34.41
C THR A 149 9.41 -13.74 34.34
N GLU A 150 8.86 -13.31 35.47
CA GLU A 150 8.01 -12.11 35.55
C GLU A 150 8.80 -10.86 35.14
N PHE A 151 10.06 -10.74 35.57
CA PHE A 151 10.92 -9.63 35.18
C PHE A 151 11.29 -9.64 33.69
N LYS A 152 11.58 -10.82 33.11
CA LYS A 152 11.81 -10.96 31.66
C LYS A 152 10.55 -10.61 30.86
N ALA A 153 9.38 -11.07 31.31
CA ALA A 153 8.10 -10.73 30.69
C ALA A 153 7.81 -9.23 30.78
N ALA A 154 8.10 -8.59 31.92
CA ALA A 154 7.97 -7.14 32.07
C ALA A 154 8.87 -6.37 31.09
N ARG A 155 10.15 -6.74 30.97
CA ARG A 155 11.07 -6.14 29.97
C ARG A 155 10.59 -6.34 28.54
N GLN A 156 10.08 -7.53 28.22
CA GLN A 156 9.51 -7.81 26.89
C GLN A 156 8.25 -6.97 26.63
N ALA A 157 7.38 -6.79 27.63
CA ALA A 157 6.21 -5.94 27.53
C ALA A 157 6.59 -4.47 27.29
N GLU A 158 7.63 -3.96 27.97
CA GLU A 158 8.17 -2.62 27.74
C GLU A 158 8.75 -2.44 26.33
N GLU A 159 9.49 -3.43 25.81
CA GLU A 159 9.98 -3.43 24.44
C GLU A 159 8.83 -3.41 23.43
N ILE A 160 7.82 -4.26 23.62
CA ILE A 160 6.63 -4.30 22.77
C ILE A 160 5.90 -2.96 22.81
N GLN A 161 5.77 -2.32 23.98
CA GLN A 161 5.17 -1.00 24.08
C GLN A 161 5.97 0.06 23.32
N ARG A 162 7.29 0.05 23.41
CA ARG A 162 8.17 0.97 22.68
C ARG A 162 8.05 0.77 21.16
N LEU A 163 8.08 -0.48 20.69
CA LEU A 163 7.93 -0.79 19.28
C LEU A 163 6.54 -0.42 18.75
N ASN A 164 5.49 -0.64 19.54
CA ASN A 164 4.14 -0.19 19.18
C ASN A 164 4.04 1.34 19.06
N LEU A 165 4.75 2.10 19.91
CA LEU A 165 4.79 3.56 19.80
C LEU A 165 5.48 3.98 18.49
N GLN A 166 6.65 3.42 18.20
CA GLN A 166 7.38 3.69 16.95
C GLN A 166 6.56 3.31 15.71
N LEU A 167 5.86 2.18 15.77
CA LEU A 167 5.01 1.74 14.68
C LEU A 167 3.86 2.73 14.44
N ARG A 168 3.20 3.21 15.50
CA ARG A 168 2.18 4.28 15.36
C ARG A 168 2.75 5.59 14.82
N GLU A 169 3.94 5.99 15.25
CA GLU A 169 4.62 7.18 14.71
C GLU A 169 4.87 7.01 13.20
N LYS A 170 5.32 5.83 12.76
CA LYS A 170 5.50 5.53 11.34
C LYS A 170 4.18 5.45 10.56
N GLU A 171 3.12 4.90 11.15
CA GLU A 171 1.77 4.93 10.55
C GLU A 171 1.28 6.37 10.35
N LEU A 172 1.51 7.26 11.33
CA LEU A 172 1.16 8.68 11.22
C LEU A 172 2.01 9.42 10.17
N GLU A 173 3.31 9.15 10.09
CA GLU A 173 4.18 9.68 9.03
C GLU A 173 3.67 9.25 7.64
N LEU A 174 3.35 7.96 7.47
CA LEU A 174 2.81 7.44 6.21
C LEU A 174 1.45 8.06 5.88
N GLU A 175 0.56 8.21 6.86
CA GLU A 175 -0.74 8.85 6.64
C GLU A 175 -0.58 10.32 6.27
N SER A 176 0.36 11.04 6.90
CA SER A 176 0.69 12.42 6.53
C SER A 176 1.12 12.52 5.07
N ILE A 177 2.01 11.62 4.61
CA ILE A 177 2.43 11.57 3.21
C ILE A 177 1.27 11.19 2.28
N ARG A 178 0.40 10.27 2.69
CA ARG A 178 -0.78 9.88 1.89
C ARG A 178 -1.74 11.05 1.71
N CYS A 179 -2.02 11.79 2.78
CA CYS A 179 -2.90 12.96 2.77
C CYS A 179 -2.30 14.18 2.07
N GLN A 180 -0.99 14.21 1.78
CA GLN A 180 -0.41 15.30 1.01
C GLN A 180 -1.04 15.40 -0.39
N PRO A 181 -1.36 16.62 -0.86
CA PRO A 181 -1.83 16.83 -2.22
C PRO A 181 -0.83 16.35 -3.27
N ASP A 182 -1.32 15.79 -4.38
CA ASP A 182 -0.45 15.21 -5.41
C ASP A 182 0.52 16.21 -6.03
N HIS A 183 0.10 17.47 -6.19
CA HIS A 183 0.98 18.52 -6.74
C HIS A 183 2.20 18.85 -5.84
N GLU A 184 2.13 18.60 -4.53
CA GLU A 184 3.29 18.75 -3.64
C GLU A 184 4.25 17.56 -3.80
N LYS A 185 3.71 16.34 -3.93
CA LYS A 185 4.48 15.14 -4.24
C LYS A 185 5.19 15.29 -5.58
N ASP A 186 4.49 15.77 -6.60
CA ASP A 186 5.06 16.01 -7.93
C ASP A 186 6.19 17.04 -7.90
N ARG A 187 6.04 18.12 -7.12
CA ARG A 187 7.11 19.12 -6.93
C ARG A 187 8.35 18.51 -6.28
N GLU A 188 8.19 17.70 -5.24
CA GLU A 188 9.33 17.05 -4.59
C GLU A 188 9.97 16.01 -5.51
N ILE A 189 9.18 15.25 -6.26
CA ILE A 189 9.68 14.31 -7.28
C ILE A 189 10.52 15.05 -8.32
N HIS A 190 10.03 16.19 -8.82
CA HIS A 190 10.80 17.02 -9.76
C HIS A 190 12.10 17.53 -9.12
N ARG A 191 12.05 18.01 -7.89
CA ARG A 191 13.23 18.46 -7.14
C ARG A 191 14.27 17.35 -6.99
N LEU A 192 13.84 16.14 -6.62
CA LEU A 192 14.70 14.97 -6.46
C LEU A 192 15.29 14.51 -7.81
N ARG A 193 14.50 14.52 -8.89
CA ARG A 193 14.99 14.24 -10.24
C ARG A 193 16.06 15.23 -10.68
N SER A 194 15.83 16.53 -10.52
CA SER A 194 16.85 17.54 -10.83
C SER A 194 18.13 17.36 -10.00
N ALA A 195 18.01 17.01 -8.72
CA ALA A 195 19.15 16.77 -7.86
C ALA A 195 19.94 15.51 -8.27
N LEU A 196 19.24 14.44 -8.71
CA LEU A 196 19.87 13.24 -9.23
C LEU A 196 20.59 13.51 -10.55
N GLU A 197 19.96 14.21 -11.49
CA GLU A 197 20.58 14.61 -12.76
C GLU A 197 21.84 15.48 -12.54
N GLU A 198 21.81 16.38 -11.55
CA GLU A 198 23.00 17.17 -11.16
C GLU A 198 24.11 16.28 -10.62
N ARG A 199 23.77 15.33 -9.74
CA ARG A 199 24.72 14.36 -9.20
C ARG A 199 25.34 13.53 -10.31
N GLU A 200 24.54 13.01 -11.25
CA GLU A 200 25.01 12.23 -12.40
C GLU A 200 25.94 13.06 -13.30
N ARG A 201 25.61 14.32 -13.59
CA ARG A 201 26.48 15.22 -14.36
C ARG A 201 27.82 15.47 -13.65
N SER A 202 27.79 15.69 -12.34
CA SER A 202 29.01 15.86 -11.54
C SER A 202 29.84 14.58 -11.49
N GLU A 203 29.18 13.42 -11.43
CA GLU A 203 29.82 12.11 -11.41
C GLU A 203 30.45 11.77 -12.76
N ALA A 204 29.77 12.04 -13.87
CA ALA A 204 30.33 11.91 -15.22
C ALA A 204 31.54 12.83 -15.44
N THR A 205 31.49 14.05 -14.93
CA THR A 205 32.64 14.96 -15.00
C THR A 205 33.81 14.41 -14.17
N ARG A 206 33.52 13.90 -12.96
CA ARG A 206 34.53 13.29 -12.09
C ARG A 206 35.18 12.07 -12.75
N THR A 207 34.41 11.20 -13.40
CA THR A 207 34.96 10.00 -14.06
C THR A 207 35.89 10.37 -15.21
N VAL A 208 35.50 11.32 -16.07
CA VAL A 208 36.36 11.80 -17.18
C VAL A 208 37.67 12.42 -16.67
N LEU A 209 37.61 13.21 -15.59
CA LEU A 209 38.82 13.76 -14.98
C LEU A 209 39.71 12.66 -14.39
N CYS A 210 39.11 11.67 -13.73
CA CYS A 210 39.86 10.53 -13.20
C CYS A 210 40.52 9.69 -14.30
N THR A 211 39.83 9.44 -15.42
CA THR A 211 40.42 8.70 -16.56
C THR A 211 41.55 9.50 -17.20
N SER A 212 41.35 10.80 -17.45
CA SER A 212 42.40 11.65 -18.01
C SER A 212 43.64 11.74 -17.13
N LEU A 213 43.48 11.87 -15.80
CA LEU A 213 44.61 11.87 -14.87
C LEU A 213 45.32 10.50 -14.82
N ALA A 214 44.58 9.40 -14.95
CA ALA A 214 45.16 8.06 -15.01
C ALA A 214 45.97 7.87 -16.31
N GLU A 215 45.44 8.32 -17.45
CA GLU A 215 46.11 8.30 -18.74
C GLU A 215 47.39 9.14 -18.73
N GLU A 216 47.36 10.34 -18.13
CA GLU A 216 48.56 11.18 -17.96
C GLU A 216 49.61 10.50 -17.09
N ALA A 217 49.20 9.87 -15.98
CA ALA A 217 50.11 9.10 -15.13
C ALA A 217 50.74 7.92 -15.88
N ASP A 218 49.98 7.22 -16.73
CA ASP A 218 50.48 6.14 -17.57
C ASP A 218 51.43 6.65 -18.67
N GLN A 219 51.13 7.80 -19.27
CA GLN A 219 52.01 8.45 -20.24
C GLN A 219 53.35 8.84 -19.60
N LEU A 220 53.32 9.45 -18.40
CA LEU A 220 54.53 9.81 -17.65
C LEU A 220 55.33 8.56 -17.25
N ARG A 221 54.67 7.47 -16.84
CA ARG A 221 55.32 6.18 -16.58
C ARG A 221 55.97 5.62 -17.84
N GLY A 222 55.30 5.71 -18.99
CA GLY A 222 55.82 5.30 -20.29
C GLY A 222 57.05 6.11 -20.72
N GLN A 223 56.99 7.44 -20.58
CA GLN A 223 58.11 8.34 -20.85
C GLN A 223 59.31 8.03 -19.95
N LEU A 224 59.09 7.89 -18.64
CA LEU A 224 60.15 7.52 -17.70
C LEU A 224 60.75 6.15 -18.06
N GLY A 225 59.93 5.17 -18.42
CA GLY A 225 60.38 3.86 -18.91
C GLY A 225 61.23 3.95 -20.17
N ALA A 226 60.88 4.82 -21.11
CA ALA A 226 61.68 5.08 -22.31
C ALA A 226 63.03 5.75 -21.96
N THR A 227 63.03 6.75 -21.08
CA THR A 227 64.27 7.38 -20.60
C THR A 227 65.17 6.37 -19.89
N VAL A 228 64.59 5.48 -19.06
CA VAL A 228 65.35 4.40 -18.40
C VAL A 228 65.99 3.47 -19.43
N LYS A 229 65.27 3.07 -20.50
CA LYS A 229 65.84 2.26 -21.58
C LYS A 229 66.98 2.97 -22.29
N VAL A 230 66.84 4.26 -22.60
CA VAL A 230 67.92 5.05 -23.22
C VAL A 230 69.15 5.10 -22.29
N CYS A 231 68.96 5.32 -20.99
CA CYS A 231 70.05 5.29 -20.02
C CYS A 231 70.72 3.91 -19.94
N GLN A 232 69.95 2.82 -19.97
CA GLN A 232 70.48 1.45 -20.01
C GLN A 232 71.28 1.18 -21.29
N ASP A 233 70.79 1.61 -22.45
CA ASP A 233 71.48 1.47 -23.73
C ASP A 233 72.80 2.26 -23.76
N LEU A 234 72.80 3.48 -23.22
CA LEU A 234 74.01 4.29 -23.08
C LEU A 234 75.03 3.63 -22.15
N LEU A 235 74.59 3.09 -21.00
CA LEU A 235 75.44 2.32 -20.11
C LEU A 235 76.02 1.09 -20.81
N ALA A 236 75.21 0.33 -21.54
CA ALA A 236 75.66 -0.85 -22.29
C ALA A 236 76.65 -0.48 -23.41
N ARG A 237 76.48 0.67 -24.06
CA ARG A 237 77.45 1.20 -25.05
C ARG A 237 78.77 1.58 -24.40
N LEU A 238 78.75 2.28 -23.26
CA LEU A 238 79.94 2.62 -22.50
C LEU A 238 80.67 1.37 -21.99
N GLU A 239 79.94 0.34 -21.56
CA GLU A 239 80.51 -0.96 -21.19
C GLU A 239 81.15 -1.67 -22.38
N LYS A 240 80.51 -1.64 -23.56
CA LYS A 240 81.07 -2.18 -24.81
C LYS A 240 82.30 -1.42 -25.27
N GLU A 241 82.31 -0.08 -25.20
CA GLU A 241 83.48 0.74 -25.49
C GLU A 241 84.64 0.46 -24.53
N LYS A 242 84.34 0.21 -23.25
CA LYS A 242 85.35 -0.23 -22.28
C LYS A 242 85.90 -1.62 -22.58
N MET A 243 85.08 -2.51 -23.14
CA MET A 243 85.50 -3.87 -23.55
C MET A 243 86.08 -3.94 -24.97
N GLY A 244 85.85 -2.92 -25.80
CA GLY A 244 86.17 -2.87 -27.24
C GLY A 244 87.00 -1.64 -27.63
N GLY A 245 87.66 -0.98 -26.68
CA GLY A 245 88.59 0.13 -26.88
C GLY A 245 89.91 -0.31 -27.55
N GLY A 246 89.80 -0.99 -28.68
CA GLY A 246 90.86 -1.29 -29.64
C GLY A 246 90.21 -1.55 -30.99
N GLU A 247 90.45 -0.67 -31.97
CA GLU A 247 90.04 -0.72 -33.40
C GLU A 247 88.57 -0.31 -33.66
N GLY A 248 88.16 0.69 -34.45
CA GLY A 248 88.78 1.61 -35.41
C GLY A 248 87.80 1.88 -36.58
N GLY A 249 87.45 3.15 -36.87
CA GLY A 249 86.86 3.68 -38.14
C GLY A 249 85.32 3.59 -38.29
N GLU A 250 84.55 4.69 -38.45
CA GLU A 250 84.31 5.50 -39.68
C GLU A 250 83.56 4.71 -40.78
N VAL A 251 82.51 5.14 -41.50
CA VAL A 251 81.92 6.43 -41.87
C VAL A 251 80.60 6.15 -42.64
N GLU A 252 79.77 7.18 -42.80
CA GLU A 252 78.96 7.51 -43.99
C GLU A 252 77.43 7.62 -43.89
N GLU A 253 77.01 8.87 -44.12
CA GLU A 253 75.70 9.46 -44.23
C GLU A 253 75.53 9.86 -45.71
N VAL A 254 74.53 9.31 -46.43
CA VAL A 254 74.07 9.90 -47.71
C VAL A 254 72.54 9.80 -47.83
N VAL A 255 71.97 11.00 -47.81
CA VAL A 255 70.59 11.42 -48.09
C VAL A 255 70.19 11.13 -49.54
N HIS A 256 68.99 10.58 -49.78
CA HIS A 256 68.11 10.67 -50.96
C HIS A 256 66.77 10.02 -50.52
N GLN A 257 65.55 10.53 -50.66
CA GLN A 257 64.86 11.25 -51.73
C GLN A 257 63.53 11.76 -51.16
N GLN A 258 63.28 13.08 -51.19
CA GLN A 258 61.93 13.64 -51.13
C GLN A 258 61.48 13.93 -52.56
N LYS A 259 60.46 13.23 -53.03
CA LYS A 259 59.77 13.55 -54.29
C LYS A 259 58.29 13.75 -53.97
N ALA A 260 57.92 15.02 -53.92
CA ALA A 260 56.54 15.49 -53.84
C ALA A 260 55.71 14.84 -54.96
N LYS A 261 54.62 14.18 -54.57
CA LYS A 261 53.58 13.71 -55.46
C LYS A 261 52.30 14.47 -55.12
N GLU A 262 52.21 15.66 -55.69
CA GLU A 262 50.93 16.36 -55.86
C GLU A 262 50.11 15.57 -56.90
N THR A 263 49.11 14.84 -56.43
CA THR A 263 48.05 14.26 -57.28
C THR A 263 46.70 14.74 -56.77
N SER A 264 46.18 15.77 -57.45
CA SER A 264 44.79 15.92 -57.87
C SER A 264 43.76 14.94 -57.27
N GLU A 265 43.10 15.34 -56.19
CA GLU A 265 41.81 14.80 -55.74
C GLU A 265 40.66 15.75 -56.10
N PRO A 266 39.92 15.49 -57.18
CA PRO A 266 38.61 16.11 -57.41
C PRO A 266 37.46 15.35 -56.71
N SER A 267 37.70 14.11 -56.29
CA SER A 267 36.69 13.24 -55.64
C SER A 267 36.40 13.67 -54.19
N ASP A 268 37.44 13.92 -53.39
CA ASP A 268 37.30 14.31 -51.98
C ASP A 268 36.74 15.72 -51.81
N LYS A 269 37.02 16.63 -52.75
CA LYS A 269 36.44 17.98 -52.74
C LYS A 269 34.92 17.95 -52.92
N SER A 270 34.38 17.02 -53.70
CA SER A 270 32.93 16.87 -53.87
C SER A 270 32.27 16.34 -52.59
N ALA A 271 32.88 15.37 -51.92
CA ALA A 271 32.40 14.83 -50.65
C ALA A 271 32.46 15.87 -49.52
N VAL A 272 33.58 16.58 -49.41
CA VAL A 272 33.75 17.69 -48.45
C VAL A 272 32.75 18.81 -48.72
N ASN A 273 32.50 19.17 -49.99
CA ASN A 273 31.48 20.17 -50.34
C ASN A 273 30.04 19.70 -50.04
N ALA A 274 29.75 18.40 -50.14
CA ALA A 274 28.46 17.85 -49.71
C ALA A 274 28.30 17.93 -48.18
N GLN A 275 29.34 17.58 -47.43
CA GLN A 275 29.35 17.67 -45.97
C GLN A 275 29.25 19.13 -45.48
N ILE A 276 29.90 20.08 -46.17
CA ILE A 276 29.78 21.52 -45.87
C ILE A 276 28.33 21.99 -46.08
N ARG A 277 27.65 21.54 -47.14
CA ARG A 277 26.23 21.90 -47.39
C ARG A 277 25.32 21.32 -46.31
N GLN A 278 25.52 20.06 -45.93
CA GLN A 278 24.77 19.44 -44.85
C GLN A 278 24.96 20.19 -43.52
N LEU A 279 26.21 20.51 -43.15
CA LEU A 279 26.49 21.28 -41.94
C LEU A 279 25.91 22.70 -42.01
N GLN A 280 25.85 23.32 -43.19
CA GLN A 280 25.20 24.62 -43.37
C GLN A 280 23.68 24.54 -43.17
N GLU A 281 23.04 23.48 -43.67
CA GLU A 281 21.59 23.23 -43.47
C GLU A 281 21.28 22.95 -41.99
N GLU A 282 22.05 22.08 -41.34
CA GLU A 282 21.94 21.81 -39.90
C GLU A 282 22.16 23.09 -39.08
N ASN A 283 23.15 23.91 -39.44
CA ASN A 283 23.40 25.20 -38.78
C ASN A 283 22.22 26.17 -38.95
N GLN A 284 21.57 26.18 -40.12
CA GLN A 284 20.36 26.97 -40.35
C GLN A 284 19.18 26.46 -39.51
N GLN A 285 18.99 25.14 -39.42
CA GLN A 285 17.94 24.54 -38.59
C GLN A 285 18.16 24.83 -37.10
N LEU A 286 19.41 24.75 -36.62
CA LEU A 286 19.76 25.12 -35.24
C LEU A 286 19.48 26.60 -34.97
N LYS A 287 19.82 27.49 -35.90
CA LYS A 287 19.48 28.93 -35.79
C LYS A 287 17.98 29.17 -35.70
N GLN A 288 17.17 28.46 -36.49
CA GLN A 288 15.71 28.55 -36.41
C GLN A 288 15.18 28.04 -35.07
N ARG A 289 15.70 26.91 -34.57
CA ARG A 289 15.33 26.36 -33.24
C ARG A 289 15.70 27.32 -32.11
N VAL A 290 16.89 27.92 -32.17
CA VAL A 290 17.33 28.93 -31.20
C VAL A 290 16.40 30.14 -31.23
N ALA A 291 16.05 30.66 -32.41
CA ALA A 291 15.12 31.78 -32.53
C ALA A 291 13.72 31.43 -31.96
N TYR A 292 13.24 30.21 -32.20
CA TYR A 292 11.97 29.73 -31.64
C TYR A 292 12.00 29.68 -30.11
N VAL A 293 13.05 29.10 -29.52
CA VAL A 293 13.21 29.02 -28.05
C VAL A 293 13.37 30.42 -27.45
N GLN A 294 14.09 31.33 -28.11
CA GLN A 294 14.18 32.72 -27.68
C GLN A 294 12.81 33.43 -27.70
N GLY A 295 11.98 33.14 -28.69
CA GLY A 295 10.60 33.61 -28.76
C GLY A 295 9.75 33.10 -27.60
N LEU A 296 9.82 31.80 -27.30
CA LEU A 296 9.14 31.19 -26.15
C LEU A 296 9.63 31.77 -24.82
N ASN A 297 10.94 31.93 -24.65
CA ASN A 297 11.54 32.52 -23.45
C ASN A 297 11.04 33.96 -23.24
N SER A 298 10.99 34.75 -24.32
CA SER A 298 10.43 36.10 -24.27
C SER A 298 8.95 36.13 -23.86
N GLN A 299 8.16 35.15 -24.32
CA GLN A 299 6.76 35.01 -23.90
C GLN A 299 6.65 34.61 -22.42
N TRP A 300 7.48 33.67 -21.97
CA TRP A 300 7.51 33.22 -20.58
C TRP A 300 7.93 34.35 -19.63
N GLN A 301 8.95 35.12 -19.96
CA GLN A 301 9.36 36.30 -19.19
C GLN A 301 8.25 37.35 -19.08
N LYS A 302 7.48 37.58 -20.15
CA LYS A 302 6.32 38.49 -20.12
C LYS A 302 5.22 37.96 -19.19
N TYR A 303 4.93 36.66 -19.27
CA TYR A 303 3.96 36.02 -18.39
C TYR A 303 4.40 36.14 -16.93
N ASP A 304 5.66 35.83 -16.64
CA ASP A 304 6.18 35.88 -15.28
C ASP A 304 6.17 37.32 -14.73
N SER A 305 6.60 38.30 -15.54
CA SER A 305 6.51 39.72 -15.17
C SER A 305 5.07 40.16 -14.88
N SER A 306 4.12 39.78 -15.72
CA SER A 306 2.70 40.10 -15.53
C SER A 306 2.12 39.42 -14.28
N ARG A 307 2.50 38.16 -14.04
CA ARG A 307 2.13 37.41 -12.85
C ARG A 307 2.68 38.07 -11.58
N GLU A 308 3.94 38.48 -11.59
CA GLU A 308 4.54 39.19 -10.47
C GLU A 308 3.87 40.55 -10.22
N GLU A 309 3.55 41.31 -11.27
CA GLU A 309 2.79 42.57 -11.14
C GLU A 309 1.42 42.34 -10.51
N TYR A 310 0.73 41.27 -10.92
CA TYR A 310 -0.55 40.88 -10.33
C TYR A 310 -0.42 40.52 -8.84
N ILE A 311 0.61 39.75 -8.48
CA ILE A 311 0.91 39.39 -7.08
C ILE A 311 1.24 40.65 -6.27
N ARG A 312 2.09 41.55 -6.81
CA ARG A 312 2.40 42.84 -6.17
C ARG A 312 1.14 43.66 -5.93
N GLY A 313 0.22 43.72 -6.91
CA GLY A 313 -1.07 44.39 -6.78
C GLY A 313 -1.99 43.74 -5.72
N LEU A 314 -1.99 42.42 -5.59
CA LEU A 314 -2.71 41.71 -4.52
C LEU A 314 -2.14 42.02 -3.14
N CYS A 315 -0.81 41.96 -2.98
CA CYS A 315 -0.13 42.29 -1.74
C CYS A 315 -0.39 43.75 -1.34
N GLN A 316 -0.42 44.67 -2.31
CA GLN A 316 -0.75 46.06 -2.07
C GLN A 316 -2.21 46.23 -1.61
N ARG A 317 -3.18 45.60 -2.27
CA ARG A 317 -4.59 45.63 -1.83
C ARG A 317 -4.80 45.05 -0.43
N LEU A 318 -4.08 43.97 -0.10
CA LEU A 318 -4.07 43.39 1.25
C LEU A 318 -3.45 44.34 2.28
N LYS A 319 -2.39 45.06 1.90
CA LYS A 319 -1.74 46.04 2.77
C LYS A 319 -2.61 47.29 2.95
N GLU A 320 -3.35 47.72 1.93
CA GLU A 320 -4.33 48.81 2.01
C GLU A 320 -5.53 48.42 2.87
N SER A 321 -6.02 47.17 2.76
CA SER A 321 -7.13 46.66 3.59
C SER A 321 -6.73 46.36 5.04
N THR A 322 -5.45 46.07 5.30
CA THR A 322 -4.92 45.80 6.65
C THR A 322 -4.30 47.06 7.30
N GLY A 323 -3.85 48.02 6.50
CA GLY A 323 -3.19 49.26 6.93
C GLY A 323 -4.11 50.31 7.54
N GLN A 324 -5.43 50.13 7.45
CA GLN A 324 -6.43 50.94 8.19
C GLN A 324 -6.70 50.32 9.57
N GLY A 325 -5.62 50.12 10.33
CA GLY A 325 -5.67 49.67 11.71
C GLY A 325 -5.70 50.84 12.70
N LEU A 326 -6.80 51.59 12.78
CA LEU A 326 -7.18 52.35 13.98
C LEU A 326 -8.72 52.44 14.08
N LEU A 327 -9.26 51.71 15.08
CA LEU A 327 -10.63 51.65 15.62
C LEU A 327 -11.53 50.45 15.23
N PRO A 328 -12.16 49.78 16.21
CA PRO A 328 -12.96 48.56 16.00
C PRO A 328 -14.45 48.88 15.81
N VAL A 329 -14.88 49.28 14.61
CA VAL A 329 -16.34 49.39 14.31
C VAL A 329 -16.74 48.87 12.91
N MET A 330 -15.83 48.44 12.03
CA MET A 330 -16.19 47.95 10.67
C MET A 330 -15.82 46.49 10.37
N GLY A 331 -16.08 45.56 11.30
CA GLY A 331 -15.93 44.11 11.07
C GLY A 331 -16.96 43.46 10.12
N SER A 332 -17.95 44.22 9.64
CA SER A 332 -19.04 43.70 8.79
C SER A 332 -18.70 43.65 7.30
N VAL A 333 -17.93 44.62 6.80
CA VAL A 333 -17.64 44.74 5.35
C VAL A 333 -16.59 43.71 4.90
N SER A 334 -15.55 43.45 5.71
CA SER A 334 -14.51 42.46 5.37
C SER A 334 -15.03 41.02 5.41
N SER A 335 -15.90 40.69 6.36
CA SER A 335 -16.57 39.38 6.43
C SER A 335 -17.53 39.17 5.25
N GLY A 336 -18.24 40.23 4.81
CA GLY A 336 -19.11 40.19 3.64
C GLY A 336 -18.33 39.94 2.34
N LEU A 337 -17.19 40.61 2.16
CA LEU A 337 -16.32 40.42 1.00
C LEU A 337 -15.70 39.02 0.96
N LEU A 338 -15.29 38.48 2.10
CA LEU A 338 -14.81 37.09 2.19
C LEU A 338 -15.91 36.09 1.84
N HIS A 339 -17.13 36.29 2.32
CA HIS A 339 -18.25 35.41 2.01
C HIS A 339 -18.66 35.49 0.53
N GLN A 340 -18.59 36.69 -0.07
CA GLN A 340 -18.81 36.90 -1.50
C GLN A 340 -17.72 36.22 -2.33
N GLU A 341 -16.45 36.28 -1.90
CA GLU A 341 -15.35 35.63 -2.59
C GLU A 341 -15.41 34.10 -2.46
N ILE A 342 -15.78 33.56 -1.30
CA ILE A 342 -16.05 32.12 -1.12
C ILE A 342 -17.17 31.68 -2.07
N SER A 343 -18.25 32.46 -2.19
CA SER A 343 -19.35 32.16 -3.09
C SER A 343 -18.91 32.19 -4.57
N ARG A 344 -18.08 33.18 -4.94
CA ARG A 344 -17.52 33.30 -6.29
C ARG A 344 -16.59 32.13 -6.63
N LEU A 345 -15.71 31.75 -5.72
CA LEU A 345 -14.78 30.63 -5.89
C LEU A 345 -15.52 29.29 -5.95
N ASN A 346 -16.54 29.10 -5.11
CA ASN A 346 -17.40 27.91 -5.17
C ASN A 346 -18.17 27.82 -6.49
N GLY A 347 -18.68 28.96 -7.00
CA GLY A 347 -19.29 29.01 -8.33
C GLY A 347 -18.31 28.65 -9.44
N LEU A 348 -17.11 29.23 -9.42
CA LEU A 348 -16.07 28.92 -10.39
C LEU A 348 -15.62 27.46 -10.33
N LEU A 349 -15.51 26.89 -9.13
CA LEU A 349 -15.19 25.47 -8.95
C LEU A 349 -16.30 24.58 -9.52
N GLN A 350 -17.57 24.91 -9.25
CA GLN A 350 -18.71 24.19 -9.79
C GLN A 350 -18.73 24.24 -11.32
N ASP A 351 -18.46 25.42 -11.90
CA ASP A 351 -18.36 25.60 -13.35
C ASP A 351 -17.22 24.76 -13.93
N LYS A 352 -16.04 24.75 -13.29
CA LYS A 352 -14.90 23.93 -13.73
C LYS A 352 -15.16 22.43 -13.60
N MET A 353 -15.84 21.99 -12.55
CA MET A 353 -16.28 20.60 -12.41
C MET A 353 -17.27 20.22 -13.52
N SER A 354 -18.20 21.11 -13.86
CA SER A 354 -19.15 20.90 -14.96
C SER A 354 -18.45 20.85 -16.33
N GLU A 355 -17.43 21.69 -16.54
CA GLU A 355 -16.61 21.71 -17.75
C GLU A 355 -15.78 20.42 -17.86
N CYS A 356 -15.18 19.93 -16.78
CA CYS A 356 -14.50 18.63 -16.75
C CYS A 356 -15.47 17.48 -17.06
N ALA A 357 -16.71 17.53 -16.56
CA ALA A 357 -17.73 16.53 -16.88
C ALA A 357 -18.18 16.60 -18.35
N ARG A 358 -18.21 17.80 -18.95
CA ARG A 358 -18.45 17.96 -20.40
C ARG A 358 -17.29 17.40 -21.21
N LEU A 359 -16.06 17.79 -20.92
CA LEU A 359 -14.87 17.32 -21.63
C LEU A 359 -14.69 15.81 -21.54
N ARG A 360 -15.03 15.18 -20.40
CA ARG A 360 -15.05 13.72 -20.28
C ARG A 360 -16.01 13.07 -21.29
N ARG A 361 -17.22 13.60 -21.41
CA ARG A 361 -18.20 13.12 -22.41
C ARG A 361 -17.72 13.33 -23.85
N ASP A 362 -17.11 14.47 -24.14
CA ASP A 362 -16.58 14.75 -25.48
C ASP A 362 -15.46 13.76 -25.85
N VAL A 363 -14.59 13.42 -24.90
CA VAL A 363 -13.54 12.41 -25.09
C VAL A 363 -14.12 11.00 -25.29
N GLU A 364 -15.16 10.64 -24.55
CA GLU A 364 -15.87 9.36 -24.74
C GLU A 364 -16.54 9.27 -26.12
N GLU A 365 -17.14 10.36 -26.58
CA GLU A 365 -17.75 10.45 -27.91
C GLU A 365 -16.71 10.36 -29.03
N MET A 366 -15.57 11.05 -28.91
CA MET A 366 -14.46 10.91 -29.85
C MET A 366 -13.94 9.47 -29.89
N ARG A 367 -13.79 8.82 -28.73
CA ARG A 367 -13.39 7.40 -28.68
C ARG A 367 -14.39 6.49 -29.37
N ARG A 368 -15.69 6.76 -29.24
CA ARG A 368 -16.74 6.00 -29.92
C ARG A 368 -16.65 6.17 -31.45
N GLN A 369 -16.47 7.39 -31.91
CA GLN A 369 -16.29 7.69 -33.34
C GLN A 369 -15.03 7.03 -33.92
N ASP A 370 -13.92 7.06 -33.17
CA ASP A 370 -12.68 6.38 -33.57
C ASP A 370 -12.88 4.85 -33.64
N GLN A 371 -13.61 4.26 -32.68
CA GLN A 371 -13.97 2.83 -32.72
C GLN A 371 -14.82 2.48 -33.95
N GLU A 372 -15.85 3.28 -34.26
CA GLU A 372 -16.69 3.08 -35.46
C GLU A 372 -15.87 3.19 -36.75
N ARG A 373 -14.93 4.15 -36.80
CA ARG A 373 -14.00 4.31 -37.93
C ARG A 373 -13.06 3.13 -38.07
N ILE A 374 -12.48 2.66 -36.96
CA ILE A 374 -11.59 1.48 -36.94
C ILE A 374 -12.35 0.26 -37.43
N GLN A 375 -13.54 -0.01 -36.91
CA GLN A 375 -14.37 -1.15 -37.35
C GLN A 375 -14.69 -1.08 -38.85
N THR A 376 -14.99 0.11 -39.36
CA THR A 376 -15.24 0.29 -40.80
C THR A 376 -13.99 -0.03 -41.63
N LEU A 377 -12.81 0.42 -41.19
CA LEU A 377 -11.55 0.12 -41.86
C LEU A 377 -11.20 -1.36 -41.78
N GLU A 378 -11.43 -2.02 -40.64
CA GLU A 378 -11.26 -3.46 -40.48
C GLU A 378 -12.12 -4.24 -41.47
N GLN A 379 -13.40 -3.86 -41.62
CA GLN A 379 -14.29 -4.48 -42.60
C GLN A 379 -13.81 -4.25 -44.04
N GLN A 380 -13.31 -3.06 -44.36
CA GLN A 380 -12.72 -2.79 -45.68
C GLN A 380 -11.50 -3.68 -45.96
N VAL A 381 -10.61 -3.85 -44.97
CA VAL A 381 -9.44 -4.72 -45.09
C VAL A 381 -9.86 -6.17 -45.30
N LEU A 382 -10.88 -6.65 -44.58
CA LEU A 382 -11.42 -7.99 -44.75
C LEU A 382 -11.98 -8.21 -46.17
N ILE A 383 -12.79 -7.26 -46.66
CA ILE A 383 -13.34 -7.31 -48.02
C ILE A 383 -12.20 -7.36 -49.04
N TYR A 384 -11.21 -6.46 -48.93
CA TYR A 384 -10.08 -6.47 -49.86
C TYR A 384 -9.26 -7.75 -49.78
N ALA A 385 -9.04 -8.30 -48.59
CA ALA A 385 -8.32 -9.56 -48.44
C ALA A 385 -9.06 -10.70 -49.15
N ASP A 386 -10.38 -10.76 -49.05
CA ASP A 386 -11.19 -11.77 -49.72
C ASP A 386 -11.29 -11.55 -51.24
N ASP A 387 -11.32 -10.29 -51.70
CA ASP A 387 -11.21 -9.95 -53.12
C ASP A 387 -9.87 -10.43 -53.71
N PHE A 388 -8.75 -10.20 -53.01
CA PHE A 388 -7.44 -10.70 -53.46
C PHE A 388 -7.34 -12.23 -53.44
N LYS A 389 -7.99 -12.92 -52.50
CA LYS A 389 -8.03 -14.38 -52.47
C LYS A 389 -8.87 -14.95 -53.61
N SER A 390 -10.06 -14.39 -53.83
CA SER A 390 -10.97 -14.82 -54.88
C SER A 390 -10.37 -14.57 -56.27
N GLU A 391 -9.73 -13.43 -56.47
CA GLU A 391 -9.03 -13.09 -57.70
C GLU A 391 -7.82 -14.00 -57.97
N ARG A 392 -7.05 -14.37 -56.93
CA ARG A 392 -6.01 -15.40 -57.04
C ARG A 392 -6.62 -16.75 -57.44
N ALA A 393 -7.70 -17.18 -56.80
CA ALA A 393 -8.37 -18.43 -57.15
C ALA A 393 -8.92 -18.43 -58.58
N ASP A 394 -9.42 -17.29 -59.06
CA ASP A 394 -9.83 -17.11 -60.45
C ASP A 394 -8.65 -17.21 -61.42
N ARG A 395 -7.50 -16.61 -61.07
CA ARG A 395 -6.26 -16.75 -61.86
C ARG A 395 -5.80 -18.20 -61.93
N GLU A 396 -5.80 -18.92 -60.81
CA GLU A 396 -5.43 -20.34 -60.77
C GLU A 396 -6.37 -21.20 -61.61
N ARG A 397 -7.69 -20.96 -61.54
CA ARG A 397 -8.67 -21.60 -62.42
C ARG A 397 -8.40 -21.32 -63.90
N ALA A 398 -8.15 -20.06 -64.25
CA ALA A 398 -7.85 -19.68 -65.63
C ALA A 398 -6.53 -20.31 -66.11
N GLN A 399 -5.51 -20.39 -65.25
CA GLN A 399 -4.25 -21.08 -65.55
C GLN A 399 -4.48 -22.58 -65.79
N GLY A 400 -5.26 -23.25 -64.95
CA GLY A 400 -5.63 -24.65 -65.14
C GLY A 400 -6.36 -24.89 -66.48
N GLN A 401 -7.34 -24.04 -66.82
CA GLN A 401 -8.02 -24.12 -68.13
C GLN A 401 -7.07 -23.94 -69.31
N ILE A 402 -6.07 -23.05 -69.19
CA ILE A 402 -5.04 -22.86 -70.22
C ILE A 402 -4.18 -24.12 -70.34
N GLU A 403 -3.81 -24.75 -69.25
CA GLU A 403 -3.04 -26.00 -69.23
C GLU A 403 -3.82 -27.16 -69.86
N ASP A 404 -5.09 -27.33 -69.49
CA ASP A 404 -5.99 -28.32 -70.09
C ASP A 404 -6.14 -28.11 -71.60
N LEU A 405 -6.36 -26.87 -72.03
CA LEU A 405 -6.44 -26.53 -73.45
C LEU A 405 -5.12 -26.78 -74.19
N LYS A 406 -3.97 -26.48 -73.57
CA LYS A 406 -2.65 -26.81 -74.13
C LYS A 406 -2.49 -28.33 -74.27
N GLU A 407 -2.93 -29.11 -73.29
CA GLU A 407 -2.90 -30.57 -73.35
C GLU A 407 -3.80 -31.09 -74.47
N GLN A 408 -5.05 -30.64 -74.55
CA GLN A 408 -5.97 -31.00 -75.64
C GLN A 408 -5.39 -30.63 -77.02
N MET A 409 -4.80 -29.44 -77.16
CA MET A 409 -4.11 -29.02 -78.38
C MET A 409 -2.92 -29.93 -78.70
N SER A 410 -2.17 -30.40 -77.70
CA SER A 410 -1.07 -31.34 -77.89
C SER A 410 -1.56 -32.72 -78.33
N GLN A 411 -2.65 -33.22 -77.73
CA GLN A 411 -3.28 -34.49 -78.09
C GLN A 411 -3.87 -34.43 -79.51
N LEU A 412 -4.58 -33.36 -79.85
CA LEU A 412 -5.10 -33.11 -81.20
C LEU A 412 -3.98 -33.00 -82.22
N LYS A 413 -2.88 -32.29 -81.91
CA LYS A 413 -1.69 -32.27 -82.75
C LYS A 413 -1.15 -33.68 -82.96
N GLN A 414 -0.98 -34.49 -81.92
CA GLN A 414 -0.52 -35.87 -82.07
C GLN A 414 -1.49 -36.73 -82.90
N GLN A 415 -2.80 -36.57 -82.73
CA GLN A 415 -3.81 -37.25 -83.54
C GLN A 415 -3.74 -36.82 -85.02
N LEU A 416 -3.55 -35.53 -85.30
CA LEU A 416 -3.31 -35.00 -86.64
C LEU A 416 -2.02 -35.53 -87.25
N HIS A 417 -0.93 -35.67 -86.48
CA HIS A 417 0.30 -36.28 -86.98
C HIS A 417 0.10 -37.77 -87.28
N LYS A 418 -0.66 -38.50 -86.45
CA LYS A 418 -1.04 -39.90 -86.68
C LYS A 418 -1.97 -40.08 -87.89
N GLN A 419 -2.93 -39.17 -88.10
CA GLN A 419 -3.80 -39.16 -89.29
C GLN A 419 -3.05 -38.69 -90.55
N GLY A 420 -2.16 -37.70 -90.44
CA GLY A 420 -1.33 -37.17 -91.52
C GLY A 420 -0.34 -38.21 -92.04
N ALA A 421 0.27 -38.99 -91.15
CA ALA A 421 1.08 -40.16 -91.53
C ALA A 421 0.25 -41.29 -92.19
N SER A 422 -1.08 -41.30 -91.99
CA SER A 422 -2.01 -42.19 -92.69
C SER A 422 -2.59 -41.58 -93.98
N ARG A 423 -2.28 -40.31 -94.30
CA ARG A 423 -2.83 -39.56 -95.44
C ARG A 423 -1.75 -38.93 -96.33
N ASP A 424 -0.59 -39.58 -96.43
CA ASP A 424 0.30 -39.43 -97.59
C ASP A 424 -0.40 -39.96 -98.86
N SER A 425 -1.43 -39.26 -99.32
CA SER A 425 -1.95 -39.37 -100.67
C SER A 425 -2.73 -38.11 -101.04
N ARG A 426 -1.98 -37.21 -101.70
CA ARG A 426 -2.40 -36.12 -102.60
C ARG A 426 -2.96 -34.84 -102.00
N ASP A 427 -2.21 -33.77 -102.28
CA ASP A 427 -2.64 -32.52 -102.91
C ASP A 427 -4.06 -32.02 -102.65
N VAL A 428 -4.16 -30.79 -102.15
CA VAL A 428 -4.86 -29.66 -102.78
C VAL A 428 -5.00 -28.55 -101.73
N VAL A 429 -4.30 -27.45 -101.96
CA VAL A 429 -4.66 -26.12 -101.43
C VAL A 429 -5.88 -25.64 -102.24
N PRO A 430 -6.88 -25.01 -101.61
CA PRO A 430 -7.25 -23.72 -102.16
C PRO A 430 -7.55 -22.66 -101.10
N MET A 431 -6.92 -21.53 -101.36
CA MET A 431 -7.25 -20.19 -100.93
C MET A 431 -8.69 -19.83 -101.28
N CYS A 432 -9.47 -19.28 -100.35
CA CYS A 432 -10.64 -18.47 -100.71
C CYS A 432 -10.93 -17.36 -99.69
N ARG A 433 -10.89 -16.14 -100.22
CA ARG A 433 -11.44 -14.88 -99.71
C ARG A 433 -12.88 -15.05 -99.18
N VAL A 434 -13.35 -14.12 -98.33
CA VAL A 434 -14.45 -13.15 -98.63
C VAL A 434 -15.16 -12.57 -97.38
N ARG A 435 -15.24 -11.21 -97.39
CA ARG A 435 -16.25 -10.23 -96.89
C ARG A 435 -16.53 -10.00 -95.39
N ILE A 436 -16.25 -8.74 -95.02
CA ILE A 436 -16.93 -7.94 -93.99
C ILE A 436 -18.31 -7.52 -94.52
N GLY A 437 -19.36 -7.71 -93.70
CA GLY A 437 -20.72 -7.22 -93.93
C GLY A 437 -21.42 -6.96 -92.59
N HIS A 438 -22.00 -5.78 -92.43
CA HIS A 438 -22.61 -5.27 -91.19
C HIS A 438 -24.09 -5.68 -91.02
N ARG A 439 -24.50 -5.76 -89.74
CA ARG A 439 -25.82 -5.46 -89.10
C ARG A 439 -26.94 -6.53 -88.99
N ILE A 440 -27.20 -6.84 -87.70
CA ILE A 440 -28.45 -7.00 -86.93
C ILE A 440 -29.32 -8.26 -87.15
N THR A 441 -29.45 -9.08 -86.10
CA THR A 441 -30.74 -9.65 -85.65
C THR A 441 -30.79 -9.78 -84.12
N SER A 442 -31.93 -9.38 -83.56
CA SER A 442 -32.34 -9.41 -82.15
C SER A 442 -33.30 -10.58 -81.93
N ARG A 443 -33.09 -11.40 -80.89
CA ARG A 443 -34.12 -12.24 -80.23
C ARG A 443 -33.78 -12.54 -78.75
N ARG A 444 -34.38 -11.73 -77.86
CA ARG A 444 -35.22 -12.06 -76.67
C ARG A 444 -34.90 -13.29 -75.78
N ASN A 445 -34.69 -13.02 -74.48
CA ASN A 445 -35.27 -13.70 -73.28
C ASN A 445 -34.86 -12.85 -72.06
N LYS A 446 -35.67 -11.92 -71.53
CA LYS A 446 -36.89 -12.00 -70.68
C LYS A 446 -36.61 -12.22 -69.17
N ASP A 447 -36.64 -11.07 -68.46
CA ASP A 447 -37.13 -10.74 -67.10
C ASP A 447 -36.56 -11.54 -65.90
N THR A 448 -36.19 -10.94 -64.76
CA THR A 448 -37.03 -10.05 -63.95
C THR A 448 -36.22 -9.33 -62.84
N SER A 449 -36.49 -8.03 -62.69
CA SER A 449 -36.51 -7.18 -61.46
C SER A 449 -35.24 -6.77 -60.68
N GLU A 450 -34.87 -5.51 -60.91
CA GLU A 450 -34.43 -4.46 -59.95
C GLU A 450 -35.43 -4.27 -58.77
N PRO A 451 -35.12 -3.59 -57.62
CA PRO A 451 -34.57 -2.23 -57.63
C PRO A 451 -33.65 -1.76 -56.48
N LEU A 452 -32.85 -0.76 -56.87
CA LEU A 452 -32.20 0.26 -56.05
C LEU A 452 -33.16 0.99 -55.08
N LEU A 453 -32.65 1.40 -53.92
CA LEU A 453 -33.07 2.65 -53.28
C LEU A 453 -31.84 3.45 -52.79
N ARG A 454 -31.56 4.53 -53.53
CA ARG A 454 -30.97 5.79 -53.05
C ARG A 454 -31.94 6.44 -52.05
N THR A 455 -31.54 7.23 -51.06
CA THR A 455 -31.13 8.67 -51.09
C THR A 455 -31.00 9.14 -49.60
N PRO A 456 -30.50 10.34 -49.21
CA PRO A 456 -30.49 11.60 -49.96
C PRO A 456 -29.20 12.44 -49.91
N ALA A 457 -29.27 13.55 -50.63
CA ALA A 457 -28.28 14.58 -50.91
C ALA A 457 -28.01 15.54 -49.74
N GLU A 458 -26.83 16.16 -49.73
CA GLU A 458 -26.55 17.62 -49.66
C GLU A 458 -25.03 17.83 -49.55
N ARG A 459 -24.35 18.16 -50.65
CA ARG A 459 -23.92 19.51 -51.07
C ARG A 459 -22.82 20.17 -50.22
N GLN A 460 -21.63 20.18 -50.85
CA GLN A 460 -20.75 21.34 -51.10
C GLN A 460 -20.04 22.01 -49.91
N GLN A 461 -18.75 21.67 -49.78
CA GLN A 461 -17.55 22.51 -49.60
C GLN A 461 -16.44 21.50 -49.23
N GLN A 462 -15.37 21.25 -49.97
CA GLN A 462 -14.39 22.14 -50.56
C GLN A 462 -13.60 21.37 -51.62
N GLN A 463 -13.42 21.99 -52.79
CA GLN A 463 -12.35 21.66 -53.74
C GLN A 463 -11.03 22.24 -53.24
N GLN A 464 -9.96 21.43 -53.35
CA GLN A 464 -8.52 21.74 -53.54
C GLN A 464 -7.76 20.60 -52.83
N GLN A 465 -6.91 19.75 -53.43
CA GLN A 465 -5.94 19.92 -54.50
C GLN A 465 -5.48 18.53 -54.99
N GLN A 466 -5.18 18.42 -56.30
CA GLN A 466 -4.04 17.72 -56.95
C GLN A 466 -3.60 16.32 -56.44
N GLN A 467 -3.78 15.27 -57.24
CA GLN A 467 -2.88 14.76 -58.30
C GLN A 467 -1.82 13.73 -57.81
N GLN A 468 -1.86 12.58 -58.50
CA GLN A 468 -0.77 11.66 -58.84
C GLN A 468 -0.25 10.66 -57.79
N GLN A 469 -0.59 9.38 -58.02
CA GLN A 469 0.34 8.26 -57.84
C GLN A 469 1.26 8.16 -59.07
N PRO A 470 2.45 7.52 -58.97
CA PRO A 470 2.51 6.09 -59.32
C PRO A 470 3.46 5.19 -58.49
N ALA A 471 3.00 3.94 -58.29
CA ALA A 471 3.66 2.64 -58.40
C ALA A 471 5.16 2.44 -58.02
N ALA A 472 5.47 1.40 -57.23
CA ALA A 472 5.81 0.05 -57.74
C ALA A 472 6.54 -0.85 -56.72
N ALA A 473 6.15 -2.14 -56.74
CA ALA A 473 6.98 -3.36 -56.66
C ALA A 473 7.82 -3.70 -55.40
N ALA A 474 7.51 -4.86 -54.80
CA ALA A 474 8.42 -6.00 -54.58
C ALA A 474 7.65 -7.09 -53.80
N ALA A 475 7.43 -8.26 -54.40
CA ALA A 475 8.27 -9.47 -54.29
C ALA A 475 8.07 -10.20 -52.94
N ALA A 476 7.45 -11.38 -53.04
CA ALA A 476 7.20 -12.31 -51.94
C ALA A 476 8.48 -13.02 -51.48
N PRO A 477 8.41 -13.71 -50.32
CA PRO A 477 8.86 -15.09 -50.31
C PRO A 477 7.84 -16.06 -49.72
N SER A 478 7.78 -17.24 -50.32
CA SER A 478 6.98 -18.40 -49.95
C SER A 478 7.42 -19.01 -48.62
N SER A 479 6.45 -19.35 -47.79
CA SER A 479 6.56 -20.21 -46.62
C SER A 479 6.57 -21.69 -47.02
N VAL A 480 7.52 -22.45 -46.45
CA VAL A 480 7.40 -23.91 -46.32
C VAL A 480 7.52 -24.21 -44.82
N TRP A 481 6.38 -24.51 -44.22
CA TRP A 481 6.26 -24.99 -42.85
C TRP A 481 6.72 -26.44 -42.77
N ARG A 482 7.51 -26.77 -41.74
CA ARG A 482 7.52 -28.11 -41.15
C ARG A 482 7.39 -27.96 -39.62
N GLU A 483 6.59 -28.88 -39.08
CA GLU A 483 5.96 -28.94 -37.77
C GLU A 483 6.88 -29.17 -36.54
N ILE A 484 6.54 -28.51 -35.41
CA ILE A 484 6.66 -28.90 -33.97
C ILE A 484 8.10 -28.97 -33.37
N PRO A 485 8.39 -28.72 -32.06
CA PRO A 485 7.72 -28.00 -30.94
C PRO A 485 8.60 -26.87 -30.33
N GLY A 486 8.00 -25.73 -29.93
CA GLY A 486 8.73 -24.72 -29.15
C GLY A 486 8.13 -23.31 -29.28
N LEU A 487 7.02 -23.05 -28.58
CA LEU A 487 6.49 -21.69 -28.42
C LEU A 487 7.32 -20.95 -27.35
N SER A 488 8.60 -20.72 -27.60
CA SER A 488 9.51 -20.11 -26.63
C SER A 488 10.59 -19.22 -27.26
N GLU A 489 10.23 -18.48 -28.31
CA GLU A 489 11.13 -17.51 -28.94
C GLU A 489 10.49 -16.11 -29.03
N LEU A 490 11.13 -15.13 -28.38
CA LEU A 490 10.86 -13.69 -28.49
C LEU A 490 11.49 -13.14 -29.77
N GLN A 491 10.77 -12.26 -30.48
CA GLN A 491 11.24 -11.69 -31.75
C GLN A 491 11.27 -10.17 -31.71
N CYS A 492 12.40 -9.58 -32.11
CA CYS A 492 12.56 -8.13 -32.21
C CYS A 492 11.66 -7.59 -33.34
N PRO A 493 10.81 -6.59 -33.09
CA PRO A 493 9.89 -6.06 -34.12
C PRO A 493 10.59 -5.23 -35.21
N GLN A 494 11.81 -4.77 -34.99
CA GLN A 494 12.54 -3.90 -35.92
C GLN A 494 13.38 -4.69 -36.93
N CYS A 495 14.19 -5.64 -36.46
CA CYS A 495 15.07 -6.44 -37.34
C CYS A 495 14.67 -7.92 -37.45
N LEU A 496 13.58 -8.34 -36.77
CA LEU A 496 13.06 -9.71 -36.76
C LEU A 496 14.03 -10.77 -36.21
N ALA A 497 15.09 -10.35 -35.50
CA ALA A 497 15.98 -11.26 -34.79
C ALA A 497 15.22 -12.05 -33.70
N ARG A 498 15.57 -13.33 -33.56
CA ARG A 498 14.91 -14.29 -32.66
C ARG A 498 15.78 -14.59 -31.44
N PHE A 499 15.14 -14.66 -30.29
CA PHE A 499 15.75 -14.86 -28.98
C PHE A 499 14.95 -15.90 -28.21
N ASN A 500 15.60 -16.71 -27.37
CA ASN A 500 14.89 -17.68 -26.54
C ASN A 500 14.25 -16.98 -25.33
N ASP A 501 13.14 -17.53 -24.80
CA ASP A 501 12.47 -16.99 -23.61
C ASP A 501 13.38 -16.95 -22.35
N THR A 502 14.43 -17.78 -22.29
CA THR A 502 15.40 -17.78 -21.19
C THR A 502 16.32 -16.56 -21.20
N ASP A 503 16.45 -15.89 -22.35
CA ASP A 503 17.42 -14.82 -22.60
C ASP A 503 16.72 -13.46 -22.76
N ALA A 504 15.67 -13.23 -21.96
CA ALA A 504 14.85 -12.02 -22.01
C ALA A 504 15.64 -10.71 -21.82
N ALA A 505 16.76 -10.75 -21.09
CA ALA A 505 17.64 -9.60 -20.90
C ALA A 505 18.40 -9.23 -22.19
N GLU A 506 18.84 -10.23 -22.97
CA GLU A 506 19.52 -10.00 -24.24
C GLU A 506 18.54 -9.52 -25.32
N TYR A 507 17.30 -10.04 -25.31
CA TYR A 507 16.22 -9.54 -26.15
C TYR A 507 15.91 -8.06 -25.90
N LEU A 508 15.81 -7.65 -24.63
CA LEU A 508 15.51 -6.26 -24.28
C LEU A 508 16.67 -5.33 -24.65
N ASN A 509 17.91 -5.71 -24.34
CA ASN A 509 19.09 -4.92 -24.72
C ASN A 509 19.20 -4.77 -26.24
N HIS A 510 18.94 -5.85 -26.98
CA HIS A 510 18.88 -5.80 -28.44
C HIS A 510 17.76 -4.90 -28.96
N CYS A 511 16.58 -4.90 -28.34
CA CYS A 511 15.49 -3.99 -28.75
C CYS A 511 15.86 -2.52 -28.51
N GLU A 512 16.61 -2.21 -27.46
CA GLU A 512 17.11 -0.86 -27.18
C GLU A 512 18.17 -0.43 -28.20
N GLU A 513 19.13 -1.30 -28.51
CA GLU A 513 20.16 -1.05 -29.53
C GLU A 513 19.55 -0.94 -30.94
N CYS A 514 18.60 -1.81 -31.28
CA CYS A 514 17.93 -1.83 -32.58
C CYS A 514 16.94 -0.67 -32.78
N ALA A 515 16.48 -0.02 -31.71
CA ALA A 515 15.66 1.20 -31.79
C ALA A 515 16.50 2.47 -31.95
N GLN A 516 17.81 2.40 -31.70
CA GLN A 516 18.75 3.51 -31.87
C GLN A 516 19.42 3.55 -33.25
N LEU A 517 19.33 2.45 -34.01
CA LEU A 517 19.74 2.32 -35.41
C LEU A 517 18.56 2.56 -36.35
#